data_AF-A0A202DN63-F1
#
_entry.id   AF-A0A202DN63-F1
#
_cell.length_a   1.000
_cell.length_b   1.000
_cell.length_c   1.000
_cell.angle_alpha   90.00
_cell.angle_beta   90.00
_cell.angle_gamma   90.00
#
_symmetry.space_group_name_H-M   'P 1'
#
loop_
_entity.id
_entity.type
_entity.pdbx_description
1 polymer ?
#
loop_
_entity_poly.entity_id
_entity_poly.type
_entity_poly.pdbx_seq_one_letter_code
_entity_poly.pdbx_strand_id
1 'polypeptide(L)'
;MMNTTNDTTTREGGLAEKMQGLITVLTDSALQMRDAIIHRRCEDIWQIMSEKQQQVAELEQYLVLWRDLYGGVEIPTDTQLGKDRLHIKTGLVELKRVENSNASLSQTYLGAIRKALGRAGEGIATQKKVYTKRGMYGKNTKSLLINQFG
;
A
#
# COMPACT_ATOMS: atom_id res chain seq x y z
N MET A 1 15.24 -57.95 1.11
CA MET A 1 14.04 -57.10 1.13
C MET A 1 14.52 -55.67 1.32
N MET A 2 14.60 -54.90 0.23
CA MET A 2 15.11 -53.53 0.24
C MET A 2 13.95 -52.55 0.36
N ASN A 3 14.04 -51.65 1.34
CA ASN A 3 13.23 -50.44 1.43
C ASN A 3 13.60 -49.52 0.25
N THR A 4 12.63 -49.18 -0.59
CA THR A 4 12.74 -48.03 -1.49
C THR A 4 12.06 -46.82 -0.85
N THR A 5 12.93 -45.85 -0.63
CA THR A 5 12.74 -44.52 -0.06
C THR A 5 11.87 -43.62 -0.92
N ASN A 6 10.93 -42.93 -0.26
CA ASN A 6 10.51 -41.53 -0.46
C ASN A 6 10.86 -40.87 -1.80
N ASP A 7 9.88 -40.81 -2.70
CA ASP A 7 9.79 -39.73 -3.70
C ASP A 7 8.81 -38.66 -3.19
N THR A 8 9.29 -37.84 -2.25
CA THR A 8 8.70 -36.51 -2.00
C THR A 8 9.49 -35.48 -2.80
N THR A 9 9.48 -35.60 -4.12
CA THR A 9 9.82 -34.46 -5.00
C THR A 9 8.65 -33.49 -4.92
N THR A 10 8.73 -32.59 -3.95
CA THR A 10 7.97 -31.34 -3.90
C THR A 10 8.12 -30.69 -5.27
N ARG A 11 7.04 -30.64 -6.05
CA ARG A 11 6.96 -29.92 -7.31
C ARG A 11 7.20 -28.45 -7.01
N GLU A 12 8.45 -28.00 -7.11
CA GLU A 12 8.74 -26.58 -7.10
C GLU A 12 8.12 -25.99 -8.37
N GLY A 13 7.04 -25.23 -8.20
CA GLY A 13 6.38 -24.53 -9.30
C GLY A 13 7.38 -23.67 -10.09
N GLY A 14 7.19 -23.58 -11.40
CA GLY A 14 8.07 -22.80 -12.28
C GLY A 14 8.09 -21.31 -11.89
N LEU A 15 9.08 -20.54 -12.35
CA LEU A 15 9.22 -19.11 -12.04
C LEU A 15 7.91 -18.32 -12.29
N ALA A 16 7.21 -18.63 -13.38
CA ALA A 16 5.92 -18.01 -13.71
C ALA A 16 4.85 -18.29 -12.64
N GLU A 17 4.78 -19.52 -12.14
CA GLU A 17 3.82 -19.93 -11.12
C GLU A 17 4.11 -19.24 -9.79
N LYS A 18 5.39 -19.15 -9.40
CA LYS A 18 5.82 -18.40 -8.20
C LYS A 18 5.45 -16.92 -8.28
N MET A 19 5.69 -16.29 -9.42
CA MET A 19 5.31 -14.89 -9.66
C MET A 19 3.80 -14.69 -9.60
N GLN A 20 3.02 -15.58 -10.23
CA GLN A 20 1.56 -15.52 -10.19
C GLN A 20 1.03 -15.66 -8.76
N GLY A 21 1.56 -16.63 -8.00
CA GLY A 21 1.22 -16.82 -6.59
C GLY A 21 1.50 -15.57 -5.75
N LEU A 22 2.67 -14.95 -5.90
CA LEU A 22 2.99 -13.71 -5.21
C LEU A 22 2.08 -12.55 -5.61
N ILE A 23 1.74 -12.41 -6.89
CA ILE A 23 0.82 -11.36 -7.35
C ILE A 23 -0.57 -11.55 -6.71
N THR A 24 -1.07 -12.78 -6.64
CA THR A 24 -2.33 -13.09 -5.96
C THR A 24 -2.26 -12.72 -4.48
N VAL A 25 -1.23 -13.15 -3.77
CA VAL A 25 -1.04 -12.81 -2.34
C VAL A 25 -0.95 -11.29 -2.13
N LEU A 26 -0.16 -10.59 -2.94
CA LEU A 26 -0.05 -9.12 -2.87
C LEU A 26 -1.38 -8.42 -3.13
N THR A 27 -2.19 -8.96 -4.04
CA THR A 27 -3.52 -8.45 -4.36
C THR A 27 -4.45 -8.66 -3.16
N ASP A 28 -4.48 -9.85 -2.59
CA ASP A 28 -5.28 -10.14 -1.40
C ASP A 28 -4.89 -9.25 -0.22
N SER A 29 -3.58 -9.08 0.04
CA SER A 29 -3.09 -8.14 1.05
C SER A 29 -3.48 -6.69 0.73
N ALA A 30 -3.52 -6.27 -0.53
CA ALA A 30 -4.02 -4.95 -0.92
C ALA A 30 -5.53 -4.80 -0.62
N LEU A 31 -6.34 -5.83 -0.86
CA LEU A 31 -7.76 -5.82 -0.52
C LEU A 31 -7.97 -5.78 1.00
N GLN A 32 -7.18 -6.54 1.77
CA GLN A 32 -7.22 -6.50 3.24
C GLN A 32 -6.80 -5.14 3.79
N MET A 33 -5.76 -4.51 3.20
CA MET A 33 -5.34 -3.17 3.57
C MET A 33 -6.45 -2.14 3.35
N ARG A 34 -7.19 -2.26 2.24
CA ARG A 34 -8.36 -1.42 1.97
C ARG A 34 -9.40 -1.52 3.07
N ASP A 35 -9.73 -2.74 3.48
CA ASP A 35 -10.70 -2.98 4.55
C ASP A 35 -10.18 -2.44 5.89
N ALA A 36 -8.88 -2.59 6.17
CA ALA A 36 -8.26 -2.01 7.37
C ALA A 36 -8.34 -0.46 7.36
N ILE A 37 -8.12 0.20 6.22
CA ILE A 37 -8.25 1.65 6.05
C ILE A 37 -9.71 2.10 6.28
N ILE A 38 -10.69 1.41 5.68
CA ILE A 38 -12.12 1.72 5.83
C ILE A 38 -12.53 1.65 7.31
N HIS A 39 -12.08 0.61 8.01
CA HIS A 39 -12.41 0.37 9.42
C HIS A 39 -11.46 1.07 10.40
N ARG A 40 -10.45 1.81 9.90
CA ARG A 40 -9.47 2.58 10.69
C ARG A 40 -8.66 1.71 11.67
N ARG A 41 -8.35 0.48 11.27
CA ARG A 41 -7.56 -0.47 12.07
C ARG A 41 -6.07 -0.21 11.85
N CYS A 42 -5.52 0.77 12.56
CA CYS A 42 -4.15 1.25 12.34
C CYS A 42 -3.08 0.15 12.52
N GLU A 43 -3.25 -0.75 13.49
CA GLU A 43 -2.32 -1.86 13.74
C GLU A 43 -2.29 -2.82 12.55
N ASP A 44 -3.47 -3.23 12.06
CA ASP A 44 -3.60 -4.07 10.86
C ASP A 44 -2.95 -3.43 9.63
N ILE A 45 -3.12 -2.11 9.44
CA ILE A 45 -2.50 -1.39 8.31
C ILE A 45 -0.97 -1.52 8.36
N TRP A 46 -0.36 -1.35 9.53
CA TRP A 46 1.08 -1.45 9.71
C TRP A 46 1.60 -2.87 9.48
N GLN A 47 0.90 -3.86 10.03
CA GLN A 47 1.28 -5.26 9.84
C GLN A 47 1.22 -5.64 8.36
N ILE A 48 0.11 -5.34 7.68
CA ILE A 48 -0.09 -5.65 6.27
C ILE A 48 0.96 -4.94 5.40
N MET A 49 1.32 -3.69 5.71
CA MET A 49 2.39 -2.99 5.00
C MET A 49 3.75 -3.70 5.13
N SER A 50 4.10 -4.17 6.33
CA SER A 50 5.36 -4.86 6.56
C SER A 50 5.45 -6.16 5.76
N GLU A 51 4.37 -6.95 5.77
CA GLU A 51 4.28 -8.21 5.02
C GLU A 51 4.35 -7.96 3.51
N LYS A 52 3.61 -6.96 3.00
CA LYS A 52 3.65 -6.57 1.59
C LYS A 52 5.04 -6.11 1.15
N GLN A 53 5.78 -5.39 1.97
CA GLN A 53 7.12 -4.92 1.61
C GLN A 53 8.07 -6.09 1.31
N GLN A 54 7.99 -7.15 2.11
CA GLN A 54 8.78 -8.36 1.88
C GLN A 54 8.37 -9.07 0.59
N GLN A 55 7.06 -9.21 0.34
CA GLN A 55 6.52 -9.85 -0.86
C GLN A 55 6.84 -9.06 -2.14
N VAL A 56 6.83 -7.72 -2.09
CA VAL A 56 7.24 -6.86 -3.20
C VAL A 56 8.72 -7.07 -3.53
N ALA A 57 9.59 -7.10 -2.53
CA ALA A 57 11.01 -7.34 -2.74
C ALA A 57 11.27 -8.70 -3.40
N GLU A 58 10.53 -9.74 -3.00
CA GLU A 58 10.61 -11.06 -3.64
C GLU A 58 10.11 -11.05 -5.09
N LEU A 59 8.98 -10.39 -5.35
CA LEU A 59 8.44 -10.26 -6.70
C LEU A 59 9.38 -9.49 -7.64
N GLU A 60 10.04 -8.45 -7.14
CA GLU A 60 11.06 -7.69 -7.89
C GLU A 60 12.23 -8.57 -8.29
N GLN A 61 12.71 -9.43 -7.39
CA GLN A 61 13.78 -10.41 -7.71
C GLN A 61 13.33 -11.36 -8.82
N TYR A 62 12.11 -11.89 -8.76
CA TYR A 62 11.59 -12.76 -9.81
C TYR A 62 11.37 -12.03 -11.14
N LEU A 63 10.96 -10.77 -11.13
CA LEU A 63 10.83 -9.95 -12.34
C LEU A 63 12.19 -9.70 -13.00
N VAL A 64 13.24 -9.46 -12.21
CA VAL A 64 14.61 -9.33 -12.72
C VAL A 64 15.06 -10.64 -13.37
N LEU A 65 14.90 -11.78 -12.67
CA LEU A 65 15.24 -13.09 -13.21
C LEU A 65 14.46 -13.40 -14.50
N TRP A 66 13.17 -13.08 -14.53
CA TRP A 66 12.34 -13.26 -15.73
C TRP A 66 12.87 -12.46 -16.91
N ARG A 67 13.25 -11.20 -16.68
CA ARG A 67 13.85 -10.35 -17.71
C ARG A 67 15.21 -10.90 -18.16
N ASP A 68 16.03 -11.40 -17.25
CA ASP A 68 17.36 -11.89 -17.61
C ASP A 68 17.26 -13.20 -18.42
N LEU A 69 16.25 -14.04 -18.16
CA LEU A 69 15.99 -15.27 -18.91
C LEU A 69 15.31 -15.03 -20.27
N TYR A 70 14.41 -14.04 -20.36
CA TYR A 70 13.48 -13.91 -21.49
C TYR A 70 13.47 -12.52 -22.16
N GLY A 71 14.26 -11.56 -21.67
CA GLY A 71 14.18 -10.13 -22.01
C GLY A 71 14.62 -9.74 -23.42
N GLY A 72 15.09 -10.69 -24.23
CA GLY A 72 15.43 -10.49 -25.65
C GLY A 72 14.77 -11.49 -26.59
N VAL A 73 13.84 -12.31 -26.09
CA VAL A 73 13.21 -13.38 -26.87
C VAL A 73 11.81 -12.94 -27.30
N GLU A 74 11.54 -12.96 -28.61
CA GLU A 74 10.18 -12.87 -29.11
C GLU A 74 9.45 -14.18 -28.77
N ILE A 75 8.59 -14.11 -27.76
CA ILE A 75 7.79 -15.25 -27.30
C ILE A 75 6.41 -15.14 -27.96
N PRO A 76 6.02 -16.10 -28.83
CA PRO A 76 4.70 -16.12 -29.41
C PRO A 76 3.63 -16.28 -28.33
N THR A 77 2.52 -15.56 -28.47
CA THR A 77 1.42 -15.52 -27.48
C THR A 77 0.73 -16.87 -27.28
N ASP A 78 0.77 -17.76 -28.27
CA ASP A 78 0.10 -19.06 -28.20
C ASP A 78 0.89 -20.11 -27.41
N THR A 79 2.15 -19.83 -27.10
CA THR A 79 2.98 -20.69 -26.25
C THR A 79 2.54 -20.62 -24.79
N GLN A 80 2.83 -21.67 -24.00
CA GLN A 80 2.57 -21.64 -22.56
C GLN A 80 3.23 -20.44 -21.88
N LEU A 81 4.48 -20.15 -22.24
CA LEU A 81 5.23 -19.00 -21.74
C LEU A 81 4.57 -17.66 -22.12
N GLY A 82 4.00 -17.56 -23.32
CA GLY A 82 3.22 -16.42 -23.78
C GLY A 82 1.96 -16.19 -22.94
N LYS A 83 1.24 -17.28 -22.63
CA LYS A 83 0.07 -17.26 -21.73
C LYS A 83 0.44 -16.86 -20.32
N ASP A 84 1.52 -17.43 -19.77
CA ASP A 84 2.00 -17.10 -18.42
C ASP A 84 2.39 -15.62 -18.32
N ARG A 85 3.09 -15.08 -19.33
CA ARG A 85 3.42 -13.66 -19.42
C ARG A 85 2.17 -12.77 -19.43
N LEU A 86 1.15 -13.16 -20.21
CA LEU A 86 -0.12 -12.43 -20.26
C LEU A 86 -0.84 -12.46 -18.91
N HIS A 87 -0.83 -13.61 -18.23
CA HIS A 87 -1.47 -13.77 -16.92
C HIS A 87 -0.78 -12.92 -15.86
N ILE A 88 0.56 -12.96 -15.78
CA ILE A 88 1.38 -12.11 -14.92
C ILE A 88 1.08 -10.63 -15.19
N LYS A 89 1.06 -10.22 -16.46
CA LYS A 89 0.76 -8.83 -16.84
C LYS A 89 -0.64 -8.40 -16.37
N THR A 90 -1.64 -9.26 -16.59
CA THR A 90 -3.02 -8.99 -16.17
C THR A 90 -3.11 -8.86 -14.65
N GLY A 91 -2.47 -9.76 -13.91
CA GLY A 91 -2.41 -9.72 -12.44
C GLY A 91 -1.75 -8.44 -11.91
N LEU A 92 -0.63 -8.01 -12.52
CA LEU A 92 0.02 -6.74 -12.14
C LEU A 92 -0.85 -5.52 -12.41
N VAL A 93 -1.62 -5.51 -13.51
CA VAL A 93 -2.57 -4.43 -13.81
C VAL A 93 -3.66 -4.37 -12.74
N GLU A 94 -4.19 -5.51 -12.33
CA GLU A 94 -5.20 -5.58 -11.27
C GLU A 94 -4.66 -5.14 -9.91
N LEU A 95 -3.49 -5.63 -9.51
CA LEU A 95 -2.79 -5.19 -8.30
C LEU A 95 -2.62 -3.66 -8.29
N LYS A 96 -2.13 -3.09 -9.39
CA LYS A 96 -1.97 -1.63 -9.54
C LYS A 96 -3.30 -0.88 -9.40
N ARG A 97 -4.39 -1.43 -9.93
CA ARG A 97 -5.73 -0.82 -9.80
C ARG A 97 -6.15 -0.75 -8.32
N VAL A 98 -5.96 -1.82 -7.56
CA VAL A 98 -6.29 -1.87 -6.13
C VAL A 98 -5.41 -0.91 -5.33
N GLU A 99 -4.10 -0.88 -5.59
CA GLU A 99 -3.17 0.03 -4.92
C GLU A 99 -3.50 1.51 -5.15
N ASN A 100 -3.86 1.88 -6.38
CA ASN A 100 -4.28 3.25 -6.68
C ASN A 100 -5.55 3.65 -5.89
N SER A 101 -6.48 2.71 -5.70
CA SER A 101 -7.66 2.93 -4.87
C SER A 101 -7.27 3.12 -3.40
N ASN A 102 -6.38 2.29 -2.88
CA ASN A 102 -5.89 2.39 -1.50
C ASN A 102 -5.13 3.69 -1.24
N ALA A 103 -4.33 4.15 -2.21
CA ALA A 103 -3.63 5.43 -2.13
C ALA A 103 -4.63 6.60 -2.01
N SER A 104 -5.68 6.61 -2.84
CA SER A 104 -6.73 7.63 -2.80
C SER A 104 -7.50 7.63 -1.47
N LEU A 105 -7.84 6.44 -0.96
CA LEU A 105 -8.50 6.29 0.35
C LEU A 105 -7.61 6.79 1.50
N SER A 106 -6.33 6.43 1.47
CA SER A 106 -5.35 6.87 2.48
C SER A 106 -5.19 8.39 2.48
N GLN A 107 -5.09 9.02 1.30
CA GLN A 107 -5.02 10.48 1.17
C GLN A 107 -6.28 11.15 1.71
N THR A 108 -7.45 10.61 1.40
CA THR A 108 -8.74 11.12 1.90
C THR A 108 -8.80 11.02 3.42
N TYR A 109 -8.38 9.88 3.99
CA TYR A 109 -8.36 9.66 5.42
C TYR A 109 -7.40 10.60 6.15
N LEU A 110 -6.17 10.75 5.66
CA LEU A 110 -5.18 11.70 6.18
C LEU A 110 -5.68 13.15 6.06
N GLY A 111 -6.37 13.49 4.97
CA GLY A 111 -7.01 14.79 4.79
C GLY A 111 -8.09 15.06 5.83
N ALA A 112 -8.90 14.06 6.16
CA ALA A 112 -9.91 14.17 7.22
C ALA A 112 -9.27 14.38 8.61
N ILE A 113 -8.20 13.63 8.92
CA ILE A 113 -7.43 13.81 10.15
C ILE A 113 -6.85 15.23 10.25
N ARG A 114 -6.21 15.72 9.18
CA ARG A 114 -5.66 17.10 9.14
C ARG A 114 -6.73 18.15 9.39
N LYS A 115 -7.92 18.02 8.77
CA LYS A 115 -9.06 18.93 8.99
C LYS A 115 -9.57 18.87 10.42
N ALA A 116 -9.65 17.68 11.01
CA ALA A 116 -10.07 17.50 12.40
C ALA A 116 -9.07 18.17 13.38
N LEU A 117 -7.76 17.97 13.15
CA LEU A 117 -6.71 18.61 13.94
C LEU A 117 -6.72 20.14 13.79
N GLY A 118 -6.93 20.66 12.58
CA GLY A 118 -7.05 22.11 12.35
C GLY A 118 -8.21 22.73 13.15
N ARG A 119 -9.40 22.11 13.13
CA ARG A 119 -10.56 22.56 13.91
C ARG A 119 -10.37 22.43 15.42
N ALA A 120 -9.72 21.36 15.88
CA ALA A 120 -9.37 21.18 17.29
C ALA A 120 -8.34 22.24 17.76
N GLY A 121 -7.38 22.60 16.91
CA GLY A 121 -6.41 23.66 17.17
C GLY A 121 -7.03 25.06 17.21
N GLU A 122 -8.00 25.36 16.32
CA GLU A 122 -8.78 26.59 16.35
C GLU A 122 -9.61 26.75 17.64
N GLY A 123 -10.19 25.65 18.14
CA GLY A 123 -10.93 25.62 19.40
C GLY A 123 -10.06 25.85 20.65
N ILE A 124 -8.77 25.51 20.60
CA ILE A 124 -7.83 25.75 21.71
C ILE A 124 -7.24 27.17 21.66
N ALA A 125 -7.05 27.75 20.46
CA ALA A 125 -6.46 29.08 20.27
C ALA A 125 -7.46 30.25 20.28
N THR A 126 -8.77 30.00 20.14
CA THR A 126 -9.81 31.05 20.18
C THR A 126 -11.00 30.54 21.00
N GLN A 127 -11.38 31.07 22.16
CA GLN A 127 -11.73 32.46 22.44
C GLN A 127 -11.62 32.75 23.94
N LYS A 128 -10.47 33.22 24.45
CA LYS A 128 -10.46 33.87 25.75
C LYS A 128 -11.08 35.26 25.57
N LYS A 129 -12.36 35.40 25.94
CA LYS A 129 -13.07 36.69 26.00
C LYS A 129 -12.39 37.55 27.06
N VAL A 130 -11.52 38.47 26.64
CA VAL A 130 -10.84 39.40 27.54
C VAL A 130 -11.54 40.76 27.42
N TYR A 131 -12.10 41.23 28.52
CA TYR A 131 -12.56 42.61 28.63
C TYR A 131 -11.34 43.54 28.54
N THR A 132 -11.39 44.50 27.62
CA THR A 132 -10.40 45.59 27.62
C THR A 132 -10.52 46.38 28.93
N LYS A 133 -9.47 47.12 29.31
CA LYS A 133 -9.46 47.95 30.55
C LYS A 133 -10.59 49.00 30.62
N ARG A 134 -11.37 49.18 29.55
CA ARG A 134 -12.54 50.07 29.44
C ARG A 134 -13.88 49.33 29.40
N GLY A 135 -13.91 48.01 29.69
CA GLY A 135 -15.15 47.22 29.71
C GLY A 135 -15.72 46.86 28.34
N MET A 136 -15.00 47.14 27.25
CA MET A 136 -15.44 46.78 25.90
C MET A 136 -14.94 45.39 25.49
N TYR A 137 -15.81 44.66 24.79
CA TYR A 137 -15.57 43.32 24.27
C TYR A 137 -14.58 43.37 23.09
N GLY A 138 -13.35 42.91 23.30
CA GLY A 138 -12.33 42.84 22.25
C GLY A 138 -11.86 41.40 22.04
N LYS A 139 -11.83 40.94 20.78
CA LYS A 139 -11.14 39.69 20.42
C LYS A 139 -9.64 39.94 20.47
N ASN A 140 -8.93 39.26 21.38
CA ASN A 140 -7.49 39.39 21.51
C ASN A 140 -6.80 38.53 20.44
N THR A 141 -6.62 39.06 19.24
CA THR A 141 -5.84 38.42 18.17
C THR A 141 -4.36 38.49 18.51
N LYS A 142 -3.85 37.52 19.26
CA LYS A 142 -2.42 37.23 19.26
C LYS A 142 -2.12 36.36 18.04
N SER A 143 -1.64 36.99 16.98
CA SER A 143 -1.11 36.31 15.80
C SER A 143 0.10 35.46 16.20
N LEU A 144 -0.05 34.14 16.20
CA LEU A 144 1.09 33.22 16.16
C LEU A 144 1.59 33.19 14.71
N LEU A 145 2.63 33.98 14.43
CA LEU A 145 3.44 33.83 13.22
C LEU A 145 4.20 32.50 13.34
N ILE A 146 3.70 31.46 12.67
CA ILE A 146 4.45 30.23 12.45
C ILE A 146 5.32 30.48 11.22
N ASN A 147 6.63 30.62 11.42
CA ASN A 147 7.60 30.65 10.33
C ASN A 147 7.55 29.29 9.61
N GLN A 148 7.00 29.29 8.40
CA GLN A 148 7.28 28.24 7.41
C GLN A 148 8.70 28.52 6.88
N PHE A 149 9.67 27.72 7.31
CA PHE A 149 10.94 27.59 6.59
C PHE A 149 10.76 26.52 5.51
N GLY A 150 11.10 26.89 4.27
CA GLY A 150 11.30 25.99 3.14
C GLY A 150 12.68 25.37 3.13
#